data_AF-A0A022RC26-F1
#
_entry.id   AF-A0A022RC26-F1
#
_cell.length_a   1.000
_cell.length_b   1.000
_cell.length_c   1.000
_cell.angle_alpha   90.00
_cell.angle_beta   90.00
_cell.angle_gamma   90.00
#
_symmetry.space_group_name_H-M   'P 1'
#
loop_
_entity.id
_entity.type
_entity.pdbx_description
1 polymer ?
#
loop_
_entity_poly.entity_id
_entity_poly.type
_entity_poly.pdbx_seq_one_letter_code
_entity_poly.pdbx_strand_id
1 'polypeptide(L)'
;MAAMALRRLSVVRSLSSSSSRHFMWTKQLNEPLEEVDPEIADIIELEKARQWKGLELIPSENFTSLSVMQAVGSVMTNKYSEGYPGARYYGGNEYIDMAETLCQKRALETFQLDPAKWGVNVQSLSGSPSNFQVYTALLKPHERIMALDLPHGGHLSHGYQTDTKKISAVSIFFETMPYRLDESTGYIDYDQLEKSAVLFRPKLIVAGASAYARLYDYARIRKVCDKQKAVLLADMAHISGLVAAGVIPSPFEYADVVTTTTHKSLRGPRGAMIFFRKGVKEINKQGKEVMYDYEDRINQAVFPGLQGGPHNHTITALAVALKQAMTPEYKAYQEQVLSNCSTFAK
;
A
#
# COMPACT_ATOMS: atom_id res chain seq x y z
N MET A 1 -14.74 59.57 -69.67
CA MET A 1 -13.89 60.00 -68.54
C MET A 1 -14.75 59.91 -67.28
N ALA A 2 -14.59 58.86 -66.47
CA ALA A 2 -13.68 58.79 -65.30
C ALA A 2 -14.06 59.85 -64.23
N ALA A 3 -14.29 59.56 -62.95
CA ALA A 3 -13.90 58.47 -62.07
C ALA A 3 -14.94 58.38 -60.90
N MET A 4 -15.45 57.20 -60.57
CA MET A 4 -14.94 56.25 -59.57
C MET A 4 -15.09 56.75 -58.12
N ALA A 5 -16.18 56.30 -57.49
CA ALA A 5 -16.50 56.49 -56.09
C ALA A 5 -15.62 55.62 -55.19
N LEU A 6 -14.92 56.25 -54.24
CA LEU A 6 -14.23 55.57 -53.15
C LEU A 6 -14.96 55.86 -51.83
N ARG A 7 -15.93 55.00 -51.49
CA ARG A 7 -16.40 54.87 -50.11
C ARG A 7 -15.35 54.08 -49.34
N ARG A 8 -14.68 54.73 -48.39
CA ARG A 8 -13.88 54.06 -47.36
C ARG A 8 -14.83 53.25 -46.47
N LEU A 9 -14.94 51.95 -46.72
CA LEU A 9 -15.45 50.99 -45.75
C LEU A 9 -14.40 50.86 -44.64
N SER A 10 -14.66 51.48 -43.49
CA SER A 10 -13.97 51.14 -42.25
C SER A 10 -14.39 49.71 -41.88
N VAL A 11 -13.59 48.72 -42.29
CA VAL A 11 -13.66 47.37 -41.73
C VAL A 11 -13.11 47.47 -40.31
N VAL A 12 -13.99 47.82 -39.37
CA VAL A 12 -13.81 47.42 -37.97
C VAL A 12 -13.96 45.90 -37.97
N ARG A 13 -12.84 45.19 -38.13
CA ARG A 13 -12.77 43.77 -37.76
C ARG A 13 -13.08 43.73 -36.27
N SER A 14 -14.29 43.34 -35.91
CA SER A 14 -14.64 43.02 -34.55
C SER A 14 -13.73 41.89 -34.08
N LEU A 15 -12.81 42.20 -33.17
CA LEU A 15 -12.00 41.23 -32.42
C LEU A 15 -12.85 40.50 -31.35
N SER A 16 -14.16 40.35 -31.52
CA SER A 16 -15.07 39.93 -30.45
C SER A 16 -15.54 38.47 -30.48
N SER A 17 -14.92 37.58 -31.26
CA SER A 17 -15.31 36.15 -31.29
C SER A 17 -14.24 35.15 -30.82
N SER A 18 -13.09 35.63 -30.33
CA SER A 18 -12.05 34.77 -29.74
C SER A 18 -12.08 34.74 -28.21
N SER A 19 -12.74 35.70 -27.54
CA SER A 19 -12.79 35.76 -26.07
C SER A 19 -13.75 34.75 -25.45
N SER A 20 -14.88 34.42 -26.08
CA SER A 20 -15.91 33.55 -25.49
C SER A 20 -15.47 32.09 -25.31
N ARG A 21 -14.63 31.57 -26.20
CA ARG A 21 -14.14 30.18 -26.13
C ARG A 21 -13.13 29.96 -25.01
N HIS A 22 -12.36 31.00 -24.64
CA HIS A 22 -11.33 30.91 -23.59
C HIS A 22 -11.91 30.70 -22.19
N PHE A 23 -13.18 31.10 -21.97
CA PHE A 23 -13.85 30.98 -20.68
C PHE A 23 -14.53 29.61 -20.46
N MET A 24 -14.79 28.83 -21.51
CA MET A 24 -15.61 27.61 -21.38
C MET A 24 -14.88 26.47 -20.69
N TRP A 25 -13.62 26.18 -21.06
CA TRP A 25 -12.86 25.11 -20.40
C TRP A 25 -12.46 25.50 -18.97
N THR A 26 -12.14 26.77 -18.72
CA THR A 26 -11.78 27.25 -17.38
C THR A 26 -12.97 27.14 -16.44
N LYS A 27 -14.18 27.45 -16.96
CA LYS A 27 -15.44 27.19 -16.25
C LYS A 27 -15.59 25.70 -15.96
N GLN A 28 -15.51 24.84 -16.98
CA GLN A 28 -15.63 23.38 -16.83
C GLN A 28 -14.69 22.80 -15.76
N LEU A 29 -13.45 23.28 -15.68
CA LEU A 29 -12.46 22.80 -14.70
C LEU A 29 -12.74 23.21 -13.25
N ASN A 30 -13.65 24.16 -13.02
CA ASN A 30 -13.98 24.70 -11.69
C ASN A 30 -15.46 24.54 -11.30
N GLU A 31 -16.29 23.96 -12.18
CA GLU A 31 -17.67 23.59 -11.85
C GLU A 31 -17.68 22.36 -10.93
N PRO A 32 -18.66 22.26 -10.01
CA PRO A 32 -18.77 21.12 -9.13
C PRO A 32 -19.22 19.86 -9.90
N LEU A 33 -19.01 18.69 -9.30
CA LEU A 33 -19.26 17.40 -9.96
C LEU A 33 -20.72 17.28 -10.42
N GLU A 34 -21.65 17.78 -9.62
CA GLU A 34 -23.10 17.72 -9.89
C GLU A 34 -23.50 18.47 -11.17
N GLU A 35 -22.73 19.50 -11.55
CA GLU A 35 -22.95 20.28 -12.78
C GLU A 35 -22.18 19.69 -13.97
N VAL A 36 -20.96 19.19 -13.73
CA VAL A 36 -20.11 18.63 -14.80
C VAL A 36 -20.57 17.23 -15.23
N ASP A 37 -20.92 16.39 -14.26
CA ASP A 37 -21.26 14.98 -14.46
C ASP A 37 -22.32 14.52 -13.42
N PRO A 38 -23.60 14.86 -13.62
CA PRO A 38 -24.69 14.49 -12.73
C PRO A 38 -24.92 12.96 -12.66
N GLU A 39 -24.51 12.21 -13.68
CA GLU A 39 -24.64 10.75 -13.68
C GLU A 39 -23.67 10.13 -12.67
N ILE A 40 -22.41 10.57 -12.66
CA ILE A 40 -21.44 10.13 -11.65
C ILE A 40 -21.84 10.61 -10.25
N ALA A 41 -22.40 11.82 -10.12
CA ALA A 41 -22.91 12.30 -8.83
C ALA A 41 -24.02 11.39 -8.27
N ASP A 42 -24.98 10.98 -9.10
CA ASP A 42 -26.06 10.07 -8.68
C ASP A 42 -25.53 8.69 -8.27
N ILE A 43 -24.58 8.13 -9.03
CA ILE A 43 -23.91 6.87 -8.68
C ILE A 43 -23.24 6.96 -7.29
N ILE A 44 -22.59 8.08 -6.96
CA ILE A 44 -21.98 8.30 -5.65
C ILE A 44 -23.05 8.37 -4.55
N GLU A 45 -24.17 9.07 -4.77
CA GLU A 45 -25.27 9.13 -3.80
C GLU A 45 -25.94 7.77 -3.59
N LEU A 46 -26.09 6.96 -4.65
CA LEU A 46 -26.58 5.59 -4.56
C LEU A 46 -25.63 4.70 -3.74
N GLU A 47 -24.31 4.82 -3.92
CA GLU A 47 -23.32 4.08 -3.13
C GLU A 47 -23.29 4.54 -1.66
N LYS A 48 -23.42 5.85 -1.39
CA LYS A 48 -23.59 6.37 -0.02
C LYS A 48 -24.82 5.76 0.65
N ALA A 49 -25.94 5.70 -0.07
CA ALA A 49 -27.17 5.11 0.44
C ALA A 49 -27.05 3.60 0.66
N ARG A 50 -26.32 2.87 -0.20
CA ARG A 50 -26.02 1.44 -0.02
C ARG A 50 -25.24 1.21 1.27
N GLN A 51 -24.12 1.92 1.44
CA GLN A 51 -23.26 1.84 2.62
C GLN A 51 -23.99 2.19 3.92
N TRP A 52 -24.90 3.17 3.87
CA TRP A 52 -25.69 3.57 5.03
C TRP A 52 -26.68 2.48 5.49
N LYS A 53 -27.26 1.73 4.54
CA LYS A 53 -28.33 0.75 4.82
C LYS A 53 -27.82 -0.67 5.04
N GLY A 54 -26.58 -0.97 4.63
CA GLY A 54 -26.00 -2.31 4.67
C GLY A 54 -25.34 -2.66 6.01
N LEU A 55 -25.31 -3.96 6.31
CA LEU A 55 -24.41 -4.52 7.32
C LEU A 55 -23.12 -4.96 6.61
N GLU A 56 -22.14 -4.08 6.55
CA GLU A 56 -20.88 -4.34 5.86
C GLU A 56 -19.98 -5.28 6.69
N LEU A 57 -20.08 -6.59 6.41
CA LEU A 57 -19.35 -7.65 7.13
C LEU A 57 -18.12 -8.18 6.36
N ILE A 58 -17.75 -7.56 5.25
CA ILE A 58 -16.55 -7.92 4.49
C ILE A 58 -15.31 -7.47 5.30
N PRO A 59 -14.43 -8.39 5.78
CA PRO A 59 -13.38 -8.05 6.75
C PRO A 59 -12.22 -7.22 6.18
N SER A 60 -12.21 -7.01 4.86
CA SER A 60 -11.24 -6.15 4.16
C SER A 60 -11.77 -4.75 3.89
N GLU A 61 -13.04 -4.47 4.19
CA GLU A 61 -13.64 -3.15 4.00
C GLU A 61 -13.63 -2.33 5.29
N ASN A 62 -13.73 -1.01 5.12
CA ASN A 62 -13.86 -0.06 6.22
C ASN A 62 -14.39 1.28 5.68
N PHE A 63 -14.84 2.14 6.58
CA PHE A 63 -15.22 3.52 6.28
C PHE A 63 -14.08 4.47 6.66
N THR A 64 -13.44 5.08 5.66
CA THR A 64 -12.38 6.05 5.93
C THR A 64 -12.94 7.38 6.45
N SER A 65 -12.08 8.20 7.06
CA SER A 65 -12.51 9.48 7.63
C SER A 65 -12.65 10.58 6.57
N LEU A 66 -13.52 11.55 6.83
CA LEU A 66 -13.69 12.73 5.97
C LEU A 66 -12.37 13.47 5.71
N SER A 67 -11.54 13.65 6.75
CA SER A 67 -10.24 14.32 6.61
C SER A 67 -9.27 13.56 5.71
N VAL A 68 -9.36 12.22 5.65
CA VAL A 68 -8.59 11.41 4.70
C VAL A 68 -9.12 11.65 3.28
N MET A 69 -10.44 11.61 3.07
CA MET A 69 -11.05 11.87 1.75
C MET A 69 -10.74 13.28 1.22
N GLN A 70 -10.79 14.30 2.09
CA GLN A 70 -10.44 15.68 1.73
C GLN A 70 -8.99 15.80 1.24
N ALA A 71 -8.05 15.09 1.88
CA ALA A 71 -6.66 15.08 1.43
C ALA A 71 -6.47 14.32 0.10
N VAL A 72 -7.22 13.22 -0.12
CA VAL A 72 -7.23 12.49 -1.41
C VAL A 72 -7.75 13.38 -2.55
N GLY A 73 -8.81 14.15 -2.32
CA GLY A 73 -9.38 15.08 -3.31
C GLY A 73 -8.66 16.43 -3.43
N SER A 74 -7.44 16.55 -2.92
CA SER A 74 -6.70 17.82 -2.89
C SER A 74 -5.81 18.03 -4.12
N VAL A 75 -5.36 19.27 -4.30
CA VAL A 75 -4.45 19.69 -5.39
C VAL A 75 -3.07 19.02 -5.34
N MET A 76 -2.75 18.26 -4.30
CA MET A 76 -1.55 17.43 -4.22
C MET A 76 -1.46 16.46 -5.41
N THR A 77 -2.60 16.10 -6.03
CA THR A 77 -2.65 15.27 -7.25
C THR A 77 -1.99 15.91 -8.47
N ASN A 78 -1.86 17.24 -8.51
CA ASN A 78 -1.36 17.95 -9.70
C ASN A 78 0.16 17.86 -9.85
N LYS A 79 0.89 17.47 -8.79
CA LYS A 79 2.35 17.53 -8.78
C LYS A 79 2.97 16.19 -9.16
N TYR A 80 3.83 16.22 -10.17
CA TYR A 80 4.71 15.12 -10.54
C TYR A 80 6.03 15.18 -9.73
N SER A 81 6.38 14.10 -9.03
CA SER A 81 7.44 14.10 -8.00
C SER A 81 8.32 12.84 -8.00
N GLU A 82 8.66 12.32 -9.18
CA GLU A 82 9.59 11.17 -9.31
C GLU A 82 10.90 11.36 -8.52
N GLY A 83 11.36 10.26 -7.93
CA GLY A 83 12.42 10.23 -6.93
C GLY A 83 11.87 10.22 -5.50
N TYR A 84 12.73 10.60 -4.55
CA TYR A 84 12.43 10.61 -3.11
C TYR A 84 12.68 12.00 -2.52
N PRO A 85 12.17 12.32 -1.31
CA PRO A 85 12.40 13.61 -0.69
C PRO A 85 13.88 14.02 -0.67
N GLY A 86 14.18 15.25 -1.10
CA GLY A 86 15.55 15.75 -1.25
C GLY A 86 16.34 15.21 -2.45
N ALA A 87 15.79 14.24 -3.20
CA ALA A 87 16.42 13.60 -4.36
C ALA A 87 15.40 13.42 -5.50
N ARG A 88 14.76 14.53 -5.90
CA ARG A 88 13.75 14.56 -6.96
C ARG A 88 14.37 14.81 -8.33
N TYR A 89 13.75 14.27 -9.37
CA TYR A 89 14.14 14.52 -10.77
C TYR A 89 13.60 15.86 -11.29
N TYR A 90 12.53 16.38 -10.68
CA TYR A 90 11.87 17.62 -11.06
C TYR A 90 11.90 18.65 -9.93
N GLY A 91 11.95 19.93 -10.31
CA GLY A 91 11.81 21.05 -9.37
C GLY A 91 10.39 21.23 -8.80
N GLY A 92 10.26 22.15 -7.85
CA GLY A 92 8.97 22.58 -7.28
C GLY A 92 8.32 21.58 -6.31
N ASN A 93 9.09 20.68 -5.71
CA ASN A 93 8.61 19.61 -4.83
C ASN A 93 8.75 19.91 -3.32
N GLU A 94 9.06 21.15 -2.94
CA GLU A 94 9.27 21.53 -1.53
C GLU A 94 8.15 21.02 -0.59
N TYR A 95 6.89 21.29 -0.94
CA TYR A 95 5.74 20.88 -0.11
C TYR A 95 5.38 19.40 -0.27
N ILE A 96 5.74 18.79 -1.40
CA ILE A 96 5.59 17.34 -1.58
C ILE A 96 6.57 16.59 -0.69
N ASP A 97 7.81 17.07 -0.61
CA ASP A 97 8.84 16.52 0.27
C ASP A 97 8.44 16.67 1.74
N MET A 98 7.82 17.79 2.14
CA MET A 98 7.23 17.94 3.47
C MET A 98 6.16 16.86 3.74
N ALA A 99 5.23 16.65 2.82
CA ALA A 99 4.15 15.69 3.00
C ALA A 99 4.65 14.24 3.05
N GLU A 100 5.55 13.84 2.13
CA GLU A 100 6.09 12.49 2.08
C GLU A 100 7.01 12.19 3.28
N THR A 101 7.89 13.11 3.66
CA THR A 101 8.75 12.95 4.85
C THR A 101 7.91 12.86 6.13
N LEU A 102 6.86 13.68 6.25
CA LEU A 102 5.93 13.60 7.39
C LEU A 102 5.17 12.27 7.40
N CYS A 103 4.77 11.77 6.23
CA CYS A 103 4.12 10.47 6.10
C CYS A 103 5.04 9.33 6.56
N GLN A 104 6.28 9.30 6.08
CA GLN A 104 7.29 8.32 6.47
C GLN A 104 7.55 8.35 7.99
N LYS A 105 7.75 9.55 8.55
CA LYS A 105 7.92 9.74 10.00
C LYS A 105 6.73 9.17 10.78
N ARG A 106 5.50 9.57 10.43
CA ARG A 106 4.29 9.10 11.10
C ARG A 106 4.08 7.60 10.94
N ALA A 107 4.50 7.01 9.83
CA ALA A 107 4.40 5.57 9.61
C ALA A 107 5.28 4.82 10.62
N LEU A 108 6.52 5.26 10.82
CA LEU A 108 7.41 4.67 11.83
C LEU A 108 6.86 4.89 13.26
N GLU A 109 6.38 6.09 13.59
CA GLU A 109 5.79 6.40 14.90
C GLU A 109 4.53 5.54 15.19
N THR A 110 3.67 5.34 14.19
CA THR A 110 2.42 4.57 14.29
C THR A 110 2.65 3.11 14.68
N PHE A 111 3.80 2.54 14.31
CA PHE A 111 4.19 1.18 14.64
C PHE A 111 5.32 1.12 15.69
N GLN A 112 5.61 2.25 16.36
CA GLN A 112 6.61 2.38 17.42
C GLN A 112 8.01 1.89 17.00
N LEU A 113 8.41 2.23 15.77
CA LEU A 113 9.66 1.76 15.18
C LEU A 113 10.78 2.77 15.37
N ASP A 114 11.95 2.26 15.76
CA ASP A 114 13.20 3.03 15.80
C ASP A 114 13.67 3.32 14.35
N PRO A 115 13.76 4.59 13.92
CA PRO A 115 14.20 4.96 12.57
C PRO A 115 15.63 4.53 12.23
N ALA A 116 16.47 4.23 13.23
CA ALA A 116 17.80 3.67 12.99
C ALA A 116 17.74 2.19 12.57
N LYS A 117 16.67 1.47 12.94
CA LYS A 117 16.48 0.04 12.67
C LYS A 117 15.47 -0.23 11.58
N TRP A 118 14.61 0.74 11.26
CA TRP A 118 13.53 0.60 10.29
C TRP A 118 13.45 1.81 9.37
N GLY A 119 13.34 1.55 8.08
CA GLY A 119 12.88 2.52 7.08
C GLY A 119 11.51 2.15 6.56
N VAL A 120 10.91 3.07 5.80
CA VAL A 120 9.61 2.85 5.16
C VAL A 120 9.55 3.53 3.80
N ASN A 121 9.03 2.81 2.81
CA ASN A 121 8.59 3.35 1.54
C ASN A 121 7.06 3.51 1.56
N VAL A 122 6.57 4.71 1.25
CA VAL A 122 5.14 5.06 1.28
C VAL A 122 4.55 5.32 -0.12
N GLN A 123 5.30 5.02 -1.18
CA GLN A 123 4.90 5.34 -2.56
C GLN A 123 4.19 4.17 -3.27
N SER A 124 4.19 2.96 -2.70
CA SER A 124 3.55 1.82 -3.34
C SER A 124 2.04 2.02 -3.47
N LEU A 125 1.52 1.83 -4.69
CA LEU A 125 0.14 2.20 -5.03
C LEU A 125 -0.93 1.35 -4.33
N SER A 126 -0.62 0.10 -3.97
CA SER A 126 -1.54 -0.81 -3.29
C SER A 126 -0.82 -2.06 -2.77
N GLY A 127 -1.55 -2.95 -2.07
CA GLY A 127 -0.95 -4.14 -1.44
C GLY A 127 -0.35 -5.16 -2.40
N SER A 128 -1.03 -5.43 -3.52
CA SER A 128 -0.52 -6.36 -4.53
C SER A 128 0.80 -5.88 -5.16
N PRO A 129 0.92 -4.65 -5.67
CA PRO A 129 2.19 -4.15 -6.18
C PRO A 129 3.25 -3.99 -5.08
N SER A 130 2.90 -3.66 -3.83
CA SER A 130 3.89 -3.56 -2.75
C SER A 130 4.61 -4.89 -2.50
N ASN A 131 3.87 -5.99 -2.50
CA ASN A 131 4.45 -7.33 -2.39
C ASN A 131 5.32 -7.65 -3.60
N PHE A 132 4.84 -7.37 -4.81
CA PHE A 132 5.62 -7.60 -6.03
C PHE A 132 6.94 -6.80 -6.05
N GLN A 133 6.91 -5.54 -5.60
CA GLN A 133 8.09 -4.68 -5.47
C GLN A 133 9.11 -5.25 -4.49
N VAL A 134 8.67 -5.82 -3.35
CA VAL A 134 9.57 -6.52 -2.43
C VAL A 134 10.21 -7.74 -3.10
N TYR A 135 9.44 -8.53 -3.84
CA TYR A 135 9.97 -9.69 -4.55
C TYR A 135 10.99 -9.27 -5.61
N THR A 136 10.67 -8.29 -6.45
CA THR A 136 11.59 -7.73 -7.45
C THR A 136 12.86 -7.15 -6.82
N ALA A 137 12.73 -6.49 -5.67
CA ALA A 137 13.87 -5.93 -4.96
C ALA A 137 14.82 -7.02 -4.45
N LEU A 138 14.28 -8.07 -3.83
CA LEU A 138 15.05 -9.00 -3.00
C LEU A 138 15.39 -10.31 -3.70
N LEU A 139 14.61 -10.70 -4.70
CA LEU A 139 14.73 -11.96 -5.43
C LEU A 139 15.04 -11.70 -6.90
N LYS A 140 15.81 -12.61 -7.49
CA LYS A 140 15.92 -12.70 -8.95
C LYS A 140 14.67 -13.39 -9.52
N PRO A 141 14.36 -13.17 -10.81
CA PRO A 141 13.34 -13.97 -11.49
C PRO A 141 13.58 -15.47 -11.27
N HIS A 142 12.50 -16.21 -11.04
CA HIS A 142 12.48 -17.64 -10.75
C HIS A 142 13.11 -18.07 -9.41
N GLU A 143 13.52 -17.13 -8.55
CA GLU A 143 13.81 -17.48 -7.15
C GLU A 143 12.52 -17.81 -6.39
N ARG A 144 12.71 -18.51 -5.26
CA ARG A 144 11.66 -19.28 -4.62
C ARG A 144 10.96 -18.54 -3.49
N ILE A 145 9.63 -18.56 -3.50
CA ILE A 145 8.77 -17.96 -2.47
C ILE A 145 7.89 -19.06 -1.85
N MET A 146 7.77 -19.06 -0.53
CA MET A 146 6.74 -19.84 0.17
C MET A 146 5.74 -18.92 0.86
N ALA A 147 4.45 -19.25 0.76
CA ALA A 147 3.36 -18.49 1.34
C ALA A 147 2.17 -19.40 1.70
N LEU A 148 1.21 -18.90 2.49
CA LEU A 148 0.00 -19.64 2.80
C LEU A 148 -0.81 -19.89 1.52
N ASP A 149 -1.31 -21.11 1.32
CA ASP A 149 -2.12 -21.46 0.16
C ASP A 149 -3.38 -20.58 0.08
N LEU A 150 -3.79 -20.18 -1.13
CA LEU A 150 -4.93 -19.26 -1.29
C LEU A 150 -6.24 -19.84 -0.71
N PRO A 151 -6.62 -21.10 -0.97
CA PRO A 151 -7.81 -21.70 -0.37
C PRO A 151 -7.72 -21.85 1.15
N HIS A 152 -6.52 -21.75 1.70
CA HIS A 152 -6.21 -21.88 3.13
C HIS A 152 -6.07 -20.52 3.83
N GLY A 153 -6.50 -19.45 3.16
CA GLY A 153 -6.54 -18.10 3.71
C GLY A 153 -5.38 -17.21 3.30
N GLY A 154 -4.51 -17.65 2.39
CA GLY A 154 -3.48 -16.82 1.76
C GLY A 154 -4.04 -15.70 0.87
N HIS A 155 -3.17 -15.02 0.14
CA HIS A 155 -3.56 -13.95 -0.78
C HIS A 155 -2.90 -14.14 -2.16
N LEU A 156 -3.60 -13.74 -3.23
CA LEU A 156 -3.13 -13.88 -4.63
C LEU A 156 -1.74 -13.26 -4.85
N SER A 157 -1.45 -12.14 -4.18
CA SER A 157 -0.15 -11.47 -4.29
C SER A 157 1.00 -12.23 -3.65
N HIS A 158 0.79 -13.39 -3.02
CA HIS A 158 1.87 -14.20 -2.47
C HIS A 158 2.28 -15.36 -3.38
N GLY A 159 1.56 -15.54 -4.49
CA GLY A 159 1.71 -16.67 -5.41
C GLY A 159 0.49 -17.57 -5.37
N TYR A 160 -0.05 -17.91 -6.55
CA TYR A 160 -1.12 -18.86 -6.69
C TYR A 160 -1.12 -19.47 -8.08
N GLN A 161 -1.19 -20.80 -8.13
CA GLN A 161 -1.34 -21.57 -9.35
C GLN A 161 -2.21 -22.80 -9.06
N THR A 162 -2.86 -23.27 -10.12
CA THR A 162 -3.54 -24.57 -10.16
C THR A 162 -2.66 -25.57 -10.91
N ASP A 163 -3.09 -26.82 -10.99
CA ASP A 163 -2.38 -27.87 -11.75
C ASP A 163 -2.18 -27.50 -13.24
N THR A 164 -3.07 -26.68 -13.79
CA THR A 164 -3.09 -26.34 -15.22
C THR A 164 -2.58 -24.94 -15.53
N LYS A 165 -2.59 -24.02 -14.55
CA LYS A 165 -2.31 -22.60 -14.83
C LYS A 165 -1.77 -21.84 -13.63
N LYS A 166 -0.72 -21.05 -13.87
CA LYS A 166 -0.26 -19.97 -12.99
C LYS A 166 -1.25 -18.80 -13.06
N ILE A 167 -1.92 -18.51 -11.94
CA ILE A 167 -3.00 -17.51 -11.86
C ILE A 167 -2.42 -16.15 -11.45
N SER A 168 -1.64 -16.13 -10.37
CA SER A 168 -0.94 -14.93 -9.93
C SER A 168 0.28 -14.67 -10.79
N ALA A 169 0.49 -13.41 -11.19
CA ALA A 169 1.72 -12.99 -11.86
C ALA A 169 2.97 -13.29 -11.00
N VAL A 170 2.85 -13.32 -9.67
CA VAL A 170 3.95 -13.71 -8.79
C VAL A 170 4.43 -15.12 -9.11
N SER A 171 3.52 -16.07 -9.33
CA SER A 171 3.88 -17.45 -9.72
C SER A 171 4.43 -17.53 -11.15
N ILE A 172 4.18 -16.53 -12.00
CA ILE A 172 4.77 -16.46 -13.35
C ILE A 172 6.23 -16.03 -13.28
N PHE A 173 6.52 -14.96 -12.54
CA PHE A 173 7.86 -14.36 -12.46
C PHE A 173 8.77 -14.99 -11.39
N PHE A 174 8.19 -15.67 -10.39
CA PHE A 174 8.89 -16.34 -9.29
C PHE A 174 8.37 -17.76 -9.13
N GLU A 175 9.17 -18.64 -8.52
CA GLU A 175 8.76 -20.02 -8.26
C GLU A 175 8.10 -20.11 -6.88
N THR A 176 6.79 -20.32 -6.86
CA THR A 176 5.98 -20.29 -5.63
C THR A 176 5.57 -21.68 -5.19
N MET A 177 5.69 -22.00 -3.90
CA MET A 177 5.14 -23.22 -3.32
C MET A 177 4.36 -22.92 -2.04
N PRO A 178 3.10 -23.39 -1.90
CA PRO A 178 2.31 -23.08 -0.72
C PRO A 178 2.76 -23.87 0.52
N TYR A 179 2.55 -23.29 1.70
CA TYR A 179 2.34 -24.04 2.95
C TYR A 179 0.86 -23.99 3.31
N ARG A 180 0.40 -24.93 4.15
CA ARG A 180 -1.04 -25.18 4.40
C ARG A 180 -1.38 -25.15 5.89
N LEU A 181 -2.68 -25.16 6.17
CA LEU A 181 -3.21 -25.43 7.48
C LEU A 181 -3.13 -26.94 7.76
N ASP A 182 -3.04 -27.28 9.04
CA ASP A 182 -3.55 -28.54 9.55
C ASP A 182 -5.07 -28.46 9.53
N GLU A 183 -5.70 -29.17 8.58
CA GLU A 183 -7.15 -29.15 8.37
C GLU A 183 -7.95 -29.67 9.57
N SER A 184 -7.33 -30.43 10.47
CA SER A 184 -7.99 -30.91 11.69
C SER A 184 -8.16 -29.83 12.76
N THR A 185 -7.29 -28.81 12.76
CA THR A 185 -7.29 -27.74 13.76
C THR A 185 -7.64 -26.38 13.16
N GLY A 186 -7.47 -26.20 11.85
CA GLY A 186 -7.60 -24.93 11.15
C GLY A 186 -6.44 -23.96 11.41
N TYR A 187 -5.34 -24.41 12.04
CA TYR A 187 -4.13 -23.61 12.26
C TYR A 187 -3.09 -23.92 11.18
N ILE A 188 -2.16 -22.99 10.93
CA ILE A 188 -1.01 -23.24 10.05
C ILE A 188 -0.22 -24.44 10.56
N ASP A 189 0.07 -25.40 9.68
CA ASP A 189 0.97 -26.52 9.98
C ASP A 189 2.43 -26.04 9.87
N TYR A 190 2.94 -25.46 10.95
CA TYR A 190 4.30 -24.93 11.01
C TYR A 190 5.37 -26.03 10.89
N ASP A 191 5.07 -27.26 11.31
CA ASP A 191 6.01 -28.38 11.22
C ASP A 191 6.16 -28.84 9.76
N GLN A 192 5.04 -28.95 9.04
CA GLN A 192 5.08 -29.23 7.61
C GLN A 192 5.67 -28.07 6.82
N LEU A 193 5.40 -26.82 7.18
CA LEU A 193 6.06 -25.65 6.61
C LEU A 193 7.58 -25.79 6.73
N GLU A 194 8.11 -26.11 7.92
CA GLU A 194 9.55 -26.28 8.13
C GLU A 194 10.12 -27.43 7.29
N LYS A 195 9.47 -28.60 7.28
CA LYS A 195 9.89 -29.76 6.47
C LYS A 195 9.91 -29.42 4.98
N SER A 196 8.86 -28.80 4.47
CA SER A 196 8.75 -28.36 3.08
C SER A 196 9.81 -27.31 2.73
N ALA A 197 10.11 -26.38 3.64
CA ALA A 197 11.12 -25.34 3.41
C ALA A 197 12.53 -25.93 3.28
N VAL A 198 12.85 -27.01 3.99
CA VAL A 198 14.15 -27.72 3.84
C VAL A 198 14.32 -28.29 2.43
N LEU A 199 13.25 -28.82 1.84
CA LEU A 199 13.27 -29.42 0.50
C LEU A 199 13.24 -28.35 -0.60
N PHE A 200 12.34 -27.37 -0.45
CA PHE A 200 12.11 -26.33 -1.46
C PHE A 200 13.12 -25.19 -1.40
N ARG A 201 13.77 -24.94 -0.26
CA ARG A 201 14.81 -23.91 -0.09
C ARG A 201 14.32 -22.52 -0.54
N PRO A 202 13.26 -21.98 0.06
CA PRO A 202 12.76 -20.64 -0.28
C PRO A 202 13.83 -19.58 -0.06
N LYS A 203 13.81 -18.53 -0.88
CA LYS A 203 14.58 -17.30 -0.67
C LYS A 203 13.80 -16.28 0.16
N LEU A 204 12.47 -16.40 0.17
CA LEU A 204 11.58 -15.58 0.97
C LEU A 204 10.39 -16.43 1.43
N ILE A 205 9.99 -16.25 2.69
CA ILE A 205 8.77 -16.83 3.25
C ILE A 205 7.84 -15.69 3.66
N VAL A 206 6.58 -15.77 3.22
CA VAL A 206 5.53 -14.81 3.56
C VAL A 206 4.76 -15.29 4.78
N ALA A 207 4.67 -14.44 5.80
CA ALA A 207 3.80 -14.59 6.97
C ALA A 207 2.68 -13.54 6.90
N GLY A 208 1.59 -13.88 6.20
CA GLY A 208 0.46 -12.98 6.00
C GLY A 208 -0.72 -13.72 5.39
N ALA A 209 -1.93 -13.29 5.73
CA ALA A 209 -3.16 -13.96 5.35
C ALA A 209 -4.30 -12.95 5.11
N SER A 210 -5.26 -13.38 4.30
CA SER A 210 -6.52 -12.67 4.08
C SER A 210 -7.68 -13.26 4.88
N ALA A 211 -7.74 -14.59 4.97
CA ALA A 211 -8.85 -15.30 5.63
C ALA A 211 -8.31 -16.34 6.63
N TYR A 212 -7.56 -15.85 7.62
CA TYR A 212 -7.06 -16.65 8.72
C TYR A 212 -7.43 -15.99 10.06
N ALA A 213 -8.25 -16.68 10.86
CA ALA A 213 -8.85 -16.13 12.07
C ALA A 213 -7.94 -16.20 13.32
N ARG A 214 -6.70 -16.66 13.15
CA ARG A 214 -5.71 -16.79 14.23
C ARG A 214 -4.51 -15.89 13.97
N LEU A 215 -3.77 -15.61 15.03
CA LEU A 215 -2.51 -14.87 14.93
C LEU A 215 -1.40 -15.79 14.40
N TYR A 216 -0.44 -15.20 13.69
CA TYR A 216 0.76 -15.91 13.25
C TYR A 216 1.72 -16.13 14.41
N ASP A 217 2.34 -17.32 14.46
CA ASP A 217 3.57 -17.54 15.22
C ASP A 217 4.77 -17.01 14.43
N TYR A 218 5.03 -15.71 14.54
CA TYR A 218 6.15 -15.05 13.86
C TYR A 218 7.51 -15.58 14.31
N ALA A 219 7.64 -15.98 15.57
CA ALA A 219 8.87 -16.56 16.11
C ALA A 219 9.19 -17.89 15.43
N ARG A 220 8.19 -18.76 15.24
CA ARG A 220 8.37 -20.03 14.54
C ARG A 220 8.75 -19.82 13.09
N ILE A 221 8.12 -18.87 12.39
CA ILE A 221 8.50 -18.55 11.00
C ILE A 221 9.93 -17.99 10.94
N ARG A 222 10.31 -17.08 11.85
CA ARG A 222 11.68 -16.53 11.93
C ARG A 222 12.73 -17.63 12.02
N LYS A 223 12.51 -18.60 12.91
CA LYS A 223 13.39 -19.76 13.07
C LYS A 223 13.57 -20.55 11.76
N VAL A 224 12.49 -20.75 11.00
CA VAL A 224 12.56 -21.41 9.69
C VAL A 224 13.32 -20.56 8.69
N CYS A 225 13.04 -19.26 8.62
CA CYS A 225 13.75 -18.33 7.74
C CYS A 225 15.25 -18.31 8.02
N ASP A 226 15.67 -18.27 9.29
CA ASP A 226 17.09 -18.29 9.66
C ASP A 226 17.78 -19.57 9.23
N LYS A 227 17.12 -20.73 9.44
CA LYS A 227 17.62 -22.03 8.99
C LYS A 227 17.79 -22.10 7.47
N GLN A 228 16.89 -21.49 6.70
CA GLN A 228 16.96 -21.45 5.23
C GLN A 228 17.77 -20.28 4.68
N LYS A 229 18.17 -19.33 5.53
CA LYS A 229 18.69 -18.01 5.13
C LYS A 229 17.72 -17.28 4.17
N ALA A 230 16.42 -17.41 4.43
CA ALA A 230 15.36 -16.75 3.68
C ALA A 230 14.99 -15.40 4.33
N VAL A 231 14.48 -14.48 3.52
CA VAL A 231 13.83 -13.25 4.00
C VAL A 231 12.49 -13.63 4.63
N LEU A 232 12.21 -13.10 5.83
CA LEU A 232 10.87 -13.11 6.41
C LEU A 232 10.11 -11.84 6.00
N LEU A 233 9.13 -12.00 5.12
CA LEU A 233 8.18 -10.95 4.77
C LEU A 233 6.89 -11.15 5.57
N ALA A 234 6.52 -10.20 6.43
CA ALA A 234 5.18 -10.18 7.00
C ALA A 234 4.26 -9.31 6.14
N ASP A 235 3.18 -9.87 5.61
CA ASP A 235 2.10 -9.09 5.00
C ASP A 235 0.98 -8.92 6.02
N MET A 236 0.94 -7.75 6.66
CA MET A 236 0.01 -7.44 7.74
C MET A 236 -1.24 -6.70 7.26
N ALA A 237 -1.56 -6.73 5.95
CA ALA A 237 -2.64 -5.93 5.36
C ALA A 237 -3.97 -5.98 6.12
N HIS A 238 -4.41 -7.15 6.58
CA HIS A 238 -5.68 -7.29 7.32
C HIS A 238 -5.61 -6.79 8.77
N ILE A 239 -4.42 -6.80 9.39
CA ILE A 239 -4.26 -6.60 10.82
C ILE A 239 -3.48 -5.33 11.19
N SER A 240 -3.06 -4.53 10.21
CA SER A 240 -2.21 -3.36 10.45
C SER A 240 -2.81 -2.34 11.41
N GLY A 241 -4.13 -2.13 11.41
CA GLY A 241 -4.78 -1.28 12.41
C GLY A 241 -4.72 -1.86 13.83
N LEU A 242 -4.86 -3.17 13.97
CA LEU A 242 -4.75 -3.88 15.25
C LEU A 242 -3.32 -3.83 15.80
N VAL A 243 -2.33 -4.00 14.91
CA VAL A 243 -0.91 -3.87 15.25
C VAL A 243 -0.59 -2.43 15.67
N ALA A 244 -1.03 -1.43 14.91
CA ALA A 244 -0.79 -0.01 15.23
C ALA A 244 -1.36 0.39 16.60
N ALA A 245 -2.52 -0.15 16.96
CA ALA A 245 -3.15 0.07 18.26
C ALA A 245 -2.51 -0.72 19.42
N GLY A 246 -1.58 -1.64 19.13
CA GLY A 246 -0.95 -2.50 20.12
C GLY A 246 -1.91 -3.48 20.80
N VAL A 247 -2.97 -3.90 20.10
CA VAL A 247 -3.98 -4.84 20.66
C VAL A 247 -3.75 -6.30 20.26
N ILE A 248 -2.76 -6.54 19.38
CA ILE A 248 -2.26 -7.87 19.01
C ILE A 248 -0.72 -7.83 18.88
N PRO A 249 -0.03 -8.98 18.90
CA PRO A 249 1.42 -9.05 18.70
C PRO A 249 1.87 -8.44 17.37
N SER A 250 3.01 -7.77 17.40
CA SER A 250 3.56 -7.05 16.24
C SER A 250 4.49 -7.94 15.40
N PRO A 251 4.35 -7.97 14.05
CA PRO A 251 5.28 -8.68 13.19
C PRO A 251 6.68 -8.04 13.15
N PHE A 252 6.80 -6.77 13.52
CA PHE A 252 8.05 -5.99 13.47
C PHE A 252 9.13 -6.51 14.43
N GLU A 253 8.77 -7.33 15.41
CA GLU A 253 9.74 -7.97 16.31
C GLU A 253 10.61 -9.00 15.57
N TYR A 254 10.07 -9.65 14.53
CA TYR A 254 10.70 -10.80 13.86
C TYR A 254 11.01 -10.57 12.38
N ALA A 255 10.16 -9.82 11.68
CA ALA A 255 10.22 -9.71 10.23
C ALA A 255 11.46 -8.93 9.76
N ASP A 256 11.95 -9.30 8.57
CA ASP A 256 12.98 -8.55 7.84
C ASP A 256 12.33 -7.37 7.08
N VAL A 257 11.16 -7.63 6.51
CA VAL A 257 10.34 -6.69 5.73
C VAL A 257 8.88 -6.85 6.15
N VAL A 258 8.14 -5.75 6.24
CA VAL A 258 6.70 -5.76 6.50
C VAL A 258 5.98 -4.97 5.42
N THR A 259 5.04 -5.59 4.71
CA THR A 259 4.14 -4.92 3.78
C THR A 259 2.76 -4.76 4.40
N THR A 260 2.05 -3.71 4.00
CA THR A 260 0.66 -3.52 4.40
C THR A 260 -0.09 -2.67 3.40
N THR A 261 -1.38 -2.95 3.25
CA THR A 261 -2.33 -1.99 2.70
C THR A 261 -2.69 -0.93 3.72
N THR A 262 -3.15 0.24 3.27
CA THR A 262 -3.51 1.35 4.16
C THR A 262 -5.01 1.51 4.42
N HIS A 263 -5.89 0.79 3.71
CA HIS A 263 -7.34 1.00 3.70
C HIS A 263 -8.16 0.08 4.63
N LYS A 264 -7.65 -1.12 4.97
CA LYS A 264 -8.40 -2.16 5.71
C LYS A 264 -8.56 -1.79 7.20
N SER A 265 -8.07 -2.62 8.12
CA SER A 265 -8.11 -2.29 9.55
C SER A 265 -7.40 -0.98 9.89
N LEU A 266 -6.41 -0.55 9.10
CA LEU A 266 -5.77 0.77 9.27
C LEU A 266 -6.72 1.95 9.01
N ARG A 267 -7.76 1.77 8.18
CA ARG A 267 -8.82 2.76 7.89
C ARG A 267 -8.37 4.04 7.17
N GLY A 268 -7.23 4.00 6.49
CA GLY A 268 -6.70 5.09 5.67
C GLY A 268 -7.18 5.07 4.21
N PRO A 269 -6.48 5.78 3.30
CA PRO A 269 -6.80 5.77 1.87
C PRO A 269 -6.40 4.44 1.22
N ARG A 270 -6.81 4.19 -0.03
CA ARG A 270 -6.26 3.08 -0.82
C ARG A 270 -4.81 3.39 -1.20
N GLY A 271 -3.88 2.64 -0.64
CA GLY A 271 -2.43 2.71 -0.83
C GLY A 271 -1.74 1.55 -0.11
N ALA A 272 -0.41 1.58 -0.06
CA ALA A 272 0.39 0.62 0.69
C ALA A 272 1.67 1.24 1.26
N MET A 273 2.28 0.53 2.21
CA MET A 273 3.58 0.85 2.78
C MET A 273 4.46 -0.40 2.77
N ILE A 274 5.76 -0.20 2.58
CA ILE A 274 6.80 -1.23 2.68
C ILE A 274 7.80 -0.80 3.75
N PHE A 275 7.78 -1.47 4.89
CA PHE A 275 8.77 -1.28 5.94
C PHE A 275 9.89 -2.29 5.78
N PHE A 276 11.12 -1.88 6.10
CA PHE A 276 12.29 -2.76 5.98
C PHE A 276 13.31 -2.46 7.06
N ARG A 277 14.02 -3.52 7.49
CA ARG A 277 15.12 -3.40 8.44
C ARG A 277 16.30 -2.62 7.85
N LYS A 278 16.95 -1.84 8.71
CA LYS A 278 18.17 -1.08 8.48
C LYS A 278 19.20 -1.40 9.57
N GLY A 279 20.46 -1.03 9.34
CA GLY A 279 21.55 -1.20 10.29
C GLY A 279 22.14 -2.61 10.29
N VAL A 280 22.75 -3.01 11.40
CA VAL A 280 23.43 -4.31 11.54
C VAL A 280 22.40 -5.45 11.63
N LYS A 281 22.56 -6.47 10.79
CA LYS A 281 21.81 -7.72 10.82
C LYS A 281 22.43 -8.72 11.78
N GLU A 282 23.72 -9.00 11.59
CA GLU A 282 24.47 -9.96 12.39
C GLU A 282 25.97 -9.62 12.36
N ILE A 283 26.71 -10.17 13.32
CA ILE A 283 28.17 -10.23 13.25
C ILE A 283 28.51 -11.61 12.73
N ASN A 284 29.20 -11.69 11.60
CA ASN A 284 29.54 -12.97 11.01
C ASN A 284 30.63 -13.70 11.82
N LYS A 285 30.94 -14.94 11.42
CA LYS A 285 31.94 -15.79 12.11
C LYS A 285 33.35 -15.17 12.14
N GLN A 286 33.62 -14.18 11.30
CA GLN A 286 34.88 -13.44 11.22
C GLN A 286 34.88 -12.16 12.06
N GLY A 287 33.83 -11.91 12.85
CA GLY A 287 33.71 -10.70 13.68
C GLY A 287 33.34 -9.44 12.88
N LYS A 288 32.94 -9.56 11.61
CA LYS A 288 32.55 -8.42 10.77
C LYS A 288 31.04 -8.22 10.81
N GLU A 289 30.62 -6.97 10.97
CA GLU A 289 29.22 -6.56 10.84
C GLU A 289 28.71 -6.81 9.42
N VAL A 290 27.57 -7.47 9.33
CA VAL A 290 26.79 -7.64 8.11
C VAL A 290 25.60 -6.70 8.22
N MET A 291 25.53 -5.72 7.32
CA MET A 291 24.43 -4.75 7.29
C MET A 291 23.21 -5.36 6.57
N TYR A 292 22.02 -4.91 6.94
CA TYR A 292 20.84 -5.09 6.09
C TYR A 292 21.04 -4.34 4.76
N ASP A 293 20.61 -4.97 3.67
CA ASP A 293 20.71 -4.47 2.29
C ASP A 293 19.30 -4.44 1.68
N TYR A 294 18.37 -3.76 2.35
CA TYR A 294 16.95 -3.72 1.94
C TYR A 294 16.51 -2.35 1.45
N GLU A 295 16.97 -1.28 2.11
CA GLU A 295 16.51 0.09 1.84
C GLU A 295 16.69 0.50 0.38
N ASP A 296 17.92 0.48 -0.12
CA ASP A 296 18.22 0.89 -1.49
C ASP A 296 17.54 -0.01 -2.51
N ARG A 297 17.57 -1.34 -2.30
CA ARG A 297 16.97 -2.31 -3.21
C ARG A 297 15.46 -2.16 -3.31
N ILE A 298 14.77 -1.99 -2.18
CA ILE A 298 13.30 -1.80 -2.15
C ILE A 298 12.93 -0.46 -2.75
N ASN A 299 13.61 0.63 -2.35
CA ASN A 299 13.33 1.95 -2.88
C ASN A 299 13.56 1.99 -4.41
N GLN A 300 14.64 1.39 -4.91
CA GLN A 300 14.93 1.32 -6.35
C GLN A 300 13.94 0.43 -7.11
N ALA A 301 13.44 -0.66 -6.50
CA ALA A 301 12.41 -1.50 -7.11
C ALA A 301 11.06 -0.78 -7.21
N VAL A 302 10.69 0.03 -6.21
CA VAL A 302 9.50 0.89 -6.28
C VAL A 302 9.67 1.92 -7.39
N PHE A 303 10.75 2.70 -7.33
CA PHE A 303 11.11 3.69 -8.36
C PHE A 303 12.64 3.73 -8.52
N PRO A 304 13.19 3.62 -9.74
CA PRO A 304 12.51 3.64 -11.04
C PRO A 304 12.07 2.26 -11.55
N GLY A 305 12.15 1.20 -10.74
CA GLY A 305 11.94 -0.18 -11.20
C GLY A 305 10.54 -0.48 -11.74
N LEU A 306 9.49 -0.13 -10.99
CA LEU A 306 8.12 -0.60 -11.27
C LEU A 306 7.06 0.51 -11.29
N GLN A 307 7.34 1.70 -10.76
CA GLN A 307 6.45 2.85 -10.79
C GLN A 307 7.16 4.09 -11.34
N GLY A 308 6.38 5.08 -11.78
CA GLY A 308 6.83 6.44 -12.13
C GLY A 308 6.46 7.44 -11.03
N GLY A 309 5.69 8.48 -11.39
CA GLY A 309 5.23 9.53 -10.46
C GLY A 309 4.45 9.02 -9.24
N PRO A 310 4.84 9.42 -8.00
CA PRO A 310 4.10 9.07 -6.79
C PRO A 310 2.71 9.71 -6.73
N HIS A 311 1.74 9.02 -6.11
CA HIS A 311 0.39 9.58 -5.86
C HIS A 311 0.38 10.45 -4.60
N ASN A 312 0.84 11.69 -4.71
CA ASN A 312 1.05 12.59 -3.56
C ASN A 312 -0.22 12.89 -2.75
N HIS A 313 -1.38 12.95 -3.39
CA HIS A 313 -2.68 13.10 -2.71
C HIS A 313 -2.99 11.92 -1.78
N THR A 314 -2.73 10.68 -2.23
CA THR A 314 -2.84 9.48 -1.40
C THR A 314 -1.81 9.46 -0.28
N ILE A 315 -0.55 9.84 -0.54
CA ILE A 315 0.51 9.92 0.48
C ILE A 315 0.16 10.95 1.57
N THR A 316 -0.38 12.10 1.16
CA THR A 316 -0.83 13.16 2.07
C THR A 316 -1.98 12.67 2.94
N ALA A 317 -2.98 12.00 2.34
CA ALA A 317 -4.09 11.41 3.05
C ALA A 317 -3.66 10.27 3.99
N LEU A 318 -2.64 9.50 3.60
CA LEU A 318 -2.05 8.48 4.46
C LEU A 318 -1.41 9.10 5.71
N ALA A 319 -0.70 10.22 5.58
CA ALA A 319 -0.17 10.93 6.73
C ALA A 319 -1.28 11.38 7.71
N VAL A 320 -2.47 11.71 7.22
CA VAL A 320 -3.65 12.00 8.06
C VAL A 320 -4.11 10.73 8.80
N ALA A 321 -4.29 9.62 8.08
CA ALA A 321 -4.72 8.35 8.67
C ALA A 321 -3.74 7.83 9.73
N LEU A 322 -2.44 7.94 9.49
CA LEU A 322 -1.39 7.55 10.44
C LEU A 322 -1.43 8.40 11.73
N LYS A 323 -1.72 9.70 11.61
CA LYS A 323 -1.93 10.54 12.79
C LYS A 323 -3.14 10.06 13.61
N GLN A 324 -4.23 9.69 12.94
CA GLN A 324 -5.42 9.13 13.61
C GLN A 324 -5.12 7.80 14.29
N ALA A 325 -4.30 6.94 13.66
CA ALA A 325 -3.94 5.63 14.20
C ALA A 325 -3.18 5.68 15.53
N MET A 326 -2.57 6.82 15.86
CA MET A 326 -1.83 7.04 17.10
C MET A 326 -2.69 7.57 18.26
N THR A 327 -3.99 7.81 18.07
CA THR A 327 -4.82 8.42 19.12
C THR A 327 -5.45 7.36 20.06
N PRO A 328 -5.77 7.73 21.31
CA PRO A 328 -6.46 6.83 22.23
C PRO A 328 -7.81 6.33 21.70
N GLU A 329 -8.55 7.16 20.97
CA GLU A 329 -9.84 6.79 20.38
C GLU A 329 -9.68 5.71 19.31
N TYR A 330 -8.58 5.76 18.55
CA TYR A 330 -8.28 4.72 17.57
C TYR A 330 -7.95 3.39 18.24
N LYS A 331 -7.19 3.41 19.34
CA LYS A 331 -6.93 2.19 20.12
C LYS A 331 -8.24 1.60 20.67
N ALA A 332 -9.09 2.42 21.29
CA ALA A 332 -10.40 2.00 21.78
C ALA A 332 -11.27 1.40 20.66
N TYR A 333 -11.23 1.98 19.46
CA TYR A 333 -11.90 1.42 18.28
C TYR A 333 -11.39 0.01 17.95
N GLN A 334 -10.07 -0.22 17.94
CA GLN A 334 -9.51 -1.54 17.63
C GLN A 334 -9.77 -2.58 18.74
N GLU A 335 -9.79 -2.17 20.01
CA GLU A 335 -10.22 -3.02 21.12
C GLU A 335 -11.69 -3.45 20.94
N GLN A 336 -12.55 -2.51 20.52
CA GLN A 336 -13.95 -2.79 20.21
C GLN A 336 -14.09 -3.75 19.02
N VAL A 337 -13.25 -3.63 17.98
CA VAL A 337 -13.23 -4.57 16.83
C VAL A 337 -12.99 -6.00 17.32
N LEU A 338 -11.99 -6.23 18.17
CA LEU A 338 -11.69 -7.56 18.72
C LEU A 338 -12.82 -8.07 19.63
N SER A 339 -13.38 -7.20 20.47
CA SER A 339 -14.50 -7.54 21.36
C SER A 339 -15.76 -7.93 20.59
N ASN A 340 -16.08 -7.18 19.52
CA ASN A 340 -17.20 -7.47 18.63
C ASN A 340 -17.00 -8.79 17.89
N CYS A 341 -15.81 -9.03 17.34
CA CYS A 341 -15.49 -10.30 16.67
C CYS A 341 -15.61 -11.49 17.63
N SER A 342 -15.12 -11.34 18.87
CA SER A 342 -15.23 -12.35 19.92
C SER A 342 -16.68 -12.60 20.34
N THR A 343 -17.53 -11.59 20.28
CA THR A 343 -18.97 -11.72 20.58
C THR A 343 -19.71 -12.35 19.42
N PHE A 344 -19.38 -11.99 18.19
CA PHE A 344 -19.99 -12.55 16.97
C PHE A 344 -19.64 -14.03 16.75
N ALA A 345 -18.47 -14.47 17.21
CA ALA A 345 -18.03 -15.86 17.12
C ALA A 345 -18.63 -16.79 18.19
N LYS A 346 -19.23 -16.24 19.26
CA LYS A 346 -19.95 -17.00 20.29
C LYS A 346 -21.36 -17.31 19.81
#